data_AF-A0ABD3EPY4-F1
#
_entry.id   AF-A0ABD3EPY4-F1
#
_cell.length_a   1.000
_cell.length_b   1.000
_cell.length_c   1.000
_cell.angle_alpha   90.00
_cell.angle_beta   90.00
_cell.angle_gamma   90.00
#
_symmetry.space_group_name_H-M   'P 1'
#
loop_
_entity.id
_entity.type
_entity.pdbx_description
1 polymer ?
#
loop_
_entity_poly.entity_id
_entity_poly.type
_entity_poly.pdbx_seq_one_letter_code
_entity_poly.pdbx_strand_id
1 'polypeptide(L)'
;MLNPIENVFSTFKSTVKAFMREKRLEIVRVPEGVTMKAHRQYFLQTAAHPFMPEVTTVERCRNFYRHTLRFHTLVTDMQDMPVGT
;
A
#
# COMPACT_ATOMS: atom_id res chain seq x y z
N MET A 1 10.05 7.19 4.85
CA MET A 1 9.54 8.55 4.55
C MET A 1 8.97 9.14 5.82
N LEU A 2 9.21 10.43 6.07
CA LEU A 2 8.71 11.16 7.24
C LEU A 2 7.26 11.62 7.04
N ASN A 3 6.43 10.74 6.49
CA ASN A 3 5.04 11.03 6.18
C ASN A 3 4.20 9.80 6.53
N PRO A 4 3.41 9.85 7.62
CA PRO A 4 2.61 8.70 8.04
C PRO A 4 1.52 8.35 7.02
N ILE A 5 1.05 9.32 6.23
CA ILE A 5 0.06 9.10 5.16
C ILE A 5 0.67 8.25 4.04
N GLU A 6 1.90 8.56 3.64
CA GLU A 6 2.60 7.76 2.63
C GLU A 6 2.93 6.35 3.14
N ASN A 7 3.19 6.17 4.43
CA ASN A 7 3.42 4.85 5.01
C ASN A 7 2.14 3.97 4.95
N VAL A 8 0.97 4.56 5.19
CA VAL A 8 -0.34 3.91 4.98
C VAL A 8 -0.51 3.52 3.51
N PHE A 9 -0.33 4.47 2.57
CA PHE A 9 -0.50 4.18 1.15
C PHE A 9 0.54 3.21 0.59
N SER A 10 1.75 3.19 1.15
CA SER A 10 2.78 2.20 0.79
C SER A 10 2.38 0.79 1.22
N THR A 11 1.74 0.66 2.38
CA THR A 11 1.17 -0.61 2.85
C THR A 11 0.02 -1.04 1.95
N PHE A 12 -0.93 -0.15 1.67
CA PHE A 12 -2.02 -0.40 0.71
C PHE A 12 -1.51 -0.91 -0.64
N LYS A 13 -0.56 -0.17 -1.23
CA LYS A 13 0.07 -0.53 -2.51
C LYS A 13 0.72 -1.92 -2.46
N SER A 14 1.37 -2.25 -1.35
CA SER A 14 2.03 -3.55 -1.16
C SER A 14 1.02 -4.69 -1.07
N THR A 15 -0.09 -4.50 -0.35
CA THR A 15 -1.18 -5.48 -0.26
C THR A 15 -1.85 -5.71 -1.62
N VAL A 16 -2.18 -4.64 -2.34
CA VAL A 16 -2.73 -4.74 -3.71
C VAL A 16 -1.75 -5.49 -4.63
N LYS A 17 -0.46 -5.17 -4.58
CA LYS A 17 0.56 -5.89 -5.38
C LYS A 17 0.64 -7.37 -5.03
N ALA A 18 0.52 -7.73 -3.75
CA ALA A 18 0.54 -9.12 -3.31
C ALA A 18 -0.65 -9.90 -3.89
N PHE A 19 -1.86 -9.34 -3.83
CA PHE A 19 -3.05 -9.91 -4.46
C PHE A 19 -2.88 -10.06 -5.98
N MET A 20 -2.39 -9.02 -6.66
CA MET A 20 -2.17 -9.06 -8.11
C MET A 20 -1.14 -10.14 -8.51
N ARG A 21 -0.15 -10.39 -7.64
CA ARG A 21 0.84 -11.46 -7.83
C ARG A 21 0.20 -12.84 -7.68
N GLU A 22 -0.66 -13.03 -6.66
CA GLU A 22 -1.40 -14.28 -6.45
C GLU A 22 -2.35 -14.58 -7.62
N LYS A 23 -3.07 -13.56 -8.09
CA LYS A 23 -4.03 -13.66 -9.21
C LYS A 23 -3.39 -13.51 -10.59
N ARG A 24 -2.06 -13.55 -10.69
CA ARG A 24 -1.33 -13.21 -11.92
C ARG A 24 -1.80 -14.01 -13.14
N LEU A 25 -2.01 -15.32 -13.00
CA LEU A 25 -2.43 -16.17 -14.12
C LEU A 25 -3.83 -15.80 -14.62
N GLU A 26 -4.77 -15.53 -13.72
CA GLU A 26 -6.14 -15.11 -14.05
C GLU A 26 -6.14 -13.72 -14.69
N ILE A 27 -5.31 -12.79 -14.22
CA ILE A 27 -5.17 -11.44 -14.77
C ILE A 27 -4.63 -11.45 -16.21
N VAL A 28 -3.71 -12.36 -16.51
CA VAL A 28 -3.09 -12.48 -17.85
C VAL A 28 -4.03 -13.16 -18.85
N ARG A 29 -4.86 -14.11 -18.39
CA ARG A 29 -5.82 -14.84 -19.23
C ARG A 29 -7.13 -14.06 -19.34
N VAL A 30 -7.19 -13.15 -20.31
CA VAL A 30 -8.40 -12.35 -20.60
C VAL A 30 -9.44 -13.24 -21.30
N PRO A 31 -10.69 -13.33 -20.79
CA PRO A 31 -11.75 -14.08 -21.45
C PRO A 31 -12.13 -13.51 -22.81
N GLU A 32 -12.64 -14.37 -23.70
CA GLU A 32 -13.22 -13.92 -24.97
C GLU A 32 -14.41 -12.98 -24.75
N GLY A 33 -14.55 -11.97 -25.61
CA GLY A 33 -15.61 -10.97 -25.50
C GLY A 33 -15.38 -9.89 -24.43
N VAL A 34 -14.30 -9.96 -23.64
CA VAL A 34 -13.96 -8.95 -22.62
C VAL A 34 -12.71 -8.18 -23.04
N THR A 35 -12.75 -6.85 -22.92
CA THR A 35 -11.55 -6.04 -23.17
C THR A 35 -10.50 -6.24 -22.07
N MET A 36 -9.22 -6.21 -22.43
CA MET A 36 -8.12 -6.30 -21.47
C MET A 36 -8.22 -5.24 -20.35
N LYS A 37 -8.71 -4.04 -20.69
CA LYS A 37 -8.93 -2.94 -19.75
C LYS A 37 -9.98 -3.32 -18.71
N ALA A 38 -11.16 -3.75 -19.15
CA ALA A 38 -12.26 -4.13 -18.26
C ALA A 38 -11.85 -5.28 -17.32
N HIS A 39 -11.19 -6.30 -17.88
CA HIS A 39 -10.70 -7.46 -17.11
C HIS A 39 -9.72 -7.05 -16.01
N ARG A 40 -8.68 -6.26 -16.35
CA ARG A 40 -7.69 -5.82 -15.36
C ARG A 40 -8.25 -4.82 -14.36
N GLN A 41 -9.17 -3.96 -14.79
CA GLN A 41 -9.86 -3.01 -13.90
C GLN A 41 -10.68 -3.74 -12.85
N TYR A 42 -11.37 -4.83 -13.23
CA TYR A 42 -12.09 -5.68 -12.29
C TYR A 42 -11.18 -6.18 -11.17
N PHE A 43 -10.03 -6.80 -11.50
CA PHE A 43 -9.09 -7.26 -10.47
C PHE A 43 -8.57 -6.13 -9.57
N LEU A 44 -8.26 -4.97 -10.16
CA LEU A 44 -7.79 -3.83 -9.39
C LEU A 44 -8.85 -3.33 -8.41
N GLN A 45 -10.12 -3.24 -8.84
CA GLN A 45 -11.22 -2.82 -7.98
C GLN A 45 -11.53 -3.85 -6.89
N THR A 46 -11.52 -5.14 -7.24
CA THR A 46 -11.67 -6.26 -6.30
C THR A 46 -10.63 -6.23 -5.20
N ALA A 47 -9.39 -5.79 -5.49
CA ALA A 47 -8.34 -5.62 -4.48
C ALA A 47 -8.44 -4.29 -3.72
N ALA A 48 -8.60 -3.18 -4.43
CA ALA A 48 -8.46 -1.85 -3.88
C ALA A 48 -9.56 -1.51 -2.86
N HIS A 49 -10.81 -1.86 -3.15
CA HIS A 49 -11.95 -1.51 -2.31
C HIS A 49 -11.90 -2.15 -0.91
N PRO A 50 -11.64 -3.46 -0.76
CA PRO A 50 -11.53 -4.07 0.58
C PRO A 50 -10.22 -3.72 1.30
N PHE A 51 -9.08 -3.63 0.59
CA PHE A 51 -7.81 -3.42 1.28
C PHE A 51 -7.60 -2.01 1.82
N MET A 52 -8.26 -0.99 1.25
CA MET A 52 -8.14 0.37 1.77
C MET A 52 -8.60 0.47 3.24
N PRO A 53 -9.84 0.09 3.62
CA PRO A 53 -10.26 0.12 5.02
C PRO A 53 -9.44 -0.80 5.94
N GLU A 54 -8.91 -1.92 5.43
CA GLU A 54 -8.05 -2.82 6.20
C GLU A 54 -6.69 -2.20 6.56
N VAL A 55 -6.11 -1.38 5.69
CA VAL A 55 -4.83 -0.72 5.97
C VAL A 55 -5.01 0.60 6.71
N THR A 56 -6.16 1.26 6.58
CA THR A 56 -6.46 2.56 7.20
C THR A 56 -7.20 2.44 8.53
N THR A 57 -7.05 1.33 9.25
CA THR A 57 -7.62 1.21 10.59
C THR A 57 -7.03 2.28 11.52
N VAL A 58 -7.82 2.74 12.49
CA VAL A 58 -7.40 3.76 13.47
C VAL A 58 -6.09 3.35 14.16
N GLU A 59 -5.98 2.07 14.51
CA GLU A 59 -4.79 1.50 15.13
C GLU A 59 -3.56 1.58 14.21
N ARG A 60 -3.68 1.14 12.94
CA ARG A 60 -2.58 1.18 11.98
C ARG A 60 -2.14 2.60 11.69
N CYS A 61 -3.08 3.52 11.43
CA CYS A 61 -2.79 4.93 11.22
C CYS A 61 -2.05 5.54 12.41
N ARG A 62 -2.47 5.23 13.64
CA ARG A 62 -1.79 5.68 14.86
C ARG A 62 -0.38 5.09 14.98
N ASN A 63 -0.17 3.85 14.60
CA ASN A 63 1.15 3.22 14.59
C ASN A 63 2.08 3.86 13.56
N PHE A 64 1.61 4.17 12.34
CA PHE A 64 2.40 4.90 11.35
C PHE A 64 2.75 6.32 11.81
N TYR A 65 1.81 7.02 12.45
CA TYR A 65 2.06 8.33 13.06
C TYR A 65 3.16 8.25 14.13
N ARG A 66 3.03 7.33 15.08
CA ARG A 66 4.03 7.12 16.14
C ARG A 66 5.39 6.73 15.60
N HIS A 67 5.44 5.87 14.58
CA HIS A 67 6.68 5.49 13.92
C HIS A 67 7.36 6.71 13.31
N THR A 68 6.62 7.54 12.58
CA THR A 68 7.14 8.77 11.96
C THR A 68 7.63 9.77 13.01
N LEU A 69 6.89 9.93 14.12
CA LEU A 69 7.23 10.87 15.20
C LEU A 69 8.60 10.59 15.82
N ARG A 70 9.02 9.33 15.93
CA ARG A 70 10.35 8.96 16.45
C ARG A 70 11.48 9.60 15.65
N PHE A 71 11.28 9.75 14.34
CA PHE A 71 12.27 10.37 13.47
C PHE A 71 12.17 11.89 13.47
N HIS A 72 11.02 12.50 13.80
CA HIS A 72 10.94 13.96 13.93
C HIS A 72 11.88 14.49 15.01
N THR A 73 12.00 13.78 16.14
CA THR A 73 12.96 14.13 17.19
C THR A 73 14.39 14.06 16.66
N LEU A 74 14.76 12.96 15.97
CA LEU A 74 16.10 12.80 15.38
C LEU A 74 16.42 13.90 14.36
N VAL A 75 15.46 14.28 13.51
CA VAL A 75 15.62 15.38 12.55
C VAL A 75 15.80 16.72 13.26
N THR A 76 14.99 16.99 14.29
CA THR A 76 15.06 18.26 15.04
C THR A 76 16.41 18.39 15.75
N ASP A 77 16.94 17.28 16.25
CA ASP A 77 18.22 17.21 16.94
C ASP A 77 19.42 17.09 15.97
N MET A 78 19.18 17.15 14.65
CA MET A 78 20.17 16.97 13.58
C MET A 78 21.03 15.70 13.73
N GLN A 79 20.43 14.62 14.25
CA GLN A 79 21.09 13.32 14.35
C GLN A 79 21.06 12.60 13.00
N ASP A 80 22.14 11.89 12.68
CA ASP A 80 22.20 11.04 11.49
C ASP A 80 21.08 10.00 11.52
N MET A 81 20.29 9.95 10.44
CA MET A 81 19.20 9.00 10.31
C MET A 81 19.60 7.82 9.43
N PRO A 82 19.44 6.56 9.91
CA PRO A 82 19.65 5.41 9.06
C PRO A 82 18.60 5.37 7.93
N VAL A 83 19.07 5.44 6.69
CA VAL A 83 18.24 5.37 5.49
C VAL A 83 18.31 3.99 4.86
N GLY A 84 17.28 3.17 5.11
CA GLY A 84 17.11 1.86 4.49
C GLY A 84 18.03 0.77 5.03
N THR A 85 17.54 -0.46 4.96
CA THR A 85 18.30 -1.72 5.07
C THR A 85 17.99 -2.52 3.82
#